data_AF-A0A952B7P2-F1
#
_entry.id   AF-A0A952B7P2-F1
#
_cell.length_a   1.000
_cell.length_b   1.000
_cell.length_c   1.000
_cell.angle_alpha   90.00
_cell.angle_beta   90.00
_cell.angle_gamma   90.00
#
_symmetry.space_group_name_H-M   'P 1'
#
loop_
_entity.id
_entity.type
_entity.pdbx_description
1 polymer ?
#
loop_
_entity_poly.entity_id
_entity_poly.type
_entity_poly.pdbx_seq_one_letter_code
_entity_poly.pdbx_strand_id
1 'polypeptide(L)'
;MQYYSLVVKACVVIPEGCVGLPTLAAMEQGIPVIAVRENHNCMKNDLEELPFEKGKFFIAENYLEAVGIMTALKEGVTLSSVRRPLADTVVTCGQDESQVEKEVETKGAGLPRFARNDRGLPMGQVNITTNPRTRRRTTPSTGLGANRWDK
;
A
#
# COMPACT_ATOMS: atom_id res chain seq x y z
N MET A 1 6.16 -11.77 -28.21
CA MET A 1 6.17 -10.92 -27.00
C MET A 1 7.26 -9.88 -27.16
N GLN A 2 6.92 -8.69 -27.66
CA GLN A 2 7.87 -7.58 -27.70
C GLN A 2 8.02 -7.04 -26.27
N TYR A 3 9.17 -7.30 -25.65
CA TYR A 3 9.60 -6.53 -24.49
C TYR A 3 9.78 -5.09 -24.97
N TYR A 4 8.73 -4.28 -24.85
CA TYR A 4 8.84 -2.85 -25.08
C TYR A 4 9.84 -2.32 -24.07
N SER A 5 10.94 -1.78 -24.59
CA SER A 5 11.90 -0.95 -23.88
C SER A 5 11.11 0.12 -23.11
N LEU A 6 10.97 -0.06 -21.80
CA LEU A 6 10.31 0.84 -20.84
C LEU A 6 11.16 2.09 -20.56
N VAL A 7 11.85 2.61 -21.59
CA VAL A 7 12.59 3.86 -21.49
C VAL A 7 11.58 4.98 -21.66
N VAL A 8 11.33 5.72 -20.58
CA VAL A 8 10.45 6.89 -20.59
C VAL A 8 11.07 7.94 -21.53
N LYS A 9 10.39 8.25 -22.63
CA LYS A 9 10.88 9.21 -23.65
C LYS A 9 10.57 10.68 -23.31
N ALA A 10 9.54 10.92 -22.50
CA ALA A 10 9.10 12.24 -22.08
C ALA A 10 8.42 12.15 -20.70
N CYS A 11 8.52 13.23 -19.93
CA CYS A 11 7.74 13.44 -18.70
C CYS A 11 7.35 14.91 -18.62
N VAL A 12 6.27 15.22 -17.91
CA VAL A 12 5.82 16.59 -17.69
C VAL A 12 6.00 16.95 -16.22
N VAL A 13 6.63 18.09 -15.94
CA VAL A 13 6.79 18.62 -14.58
C VAL A 13 5.83 19.80 -14.41
N ILE A 14 5.00 19.75 -13.37
CA ILE A 14 4.00 20.78 -13.06
C ILE A 14 4.05 21.15 -11.57
N PRO A 15 3.64 22.37 -11.19
CA PRO A 15 3.34 22.67 -9.79
C PRO A 15 2.20 21.78 -9.26
N GLU A 16 2.21 21.47 -7.96
CA GLU A 16 1.12 20.77 -7.30
C GLU A 16 -0.20 21.56 -7.43
N GLY A 17 -1.29 20.88 -7.78
CA GLY A 17 -2.62 21.50 -7.99
C GLY A 17 -2.84 22.21 -9.33
N CYS A 18 -1.81 22.33 -10.19
CA CYS A 18 -1.98 22.84 -11.55
C CYS A 18 -2.63 21.80 -12.47
N VAL A 19 -3.83 22.09 -12.98
CA VAL A 19 -4.51 21.25 -13.97
C VAL A 19 -4.71 22.06 -15.25
N GLY A 20 -4.09 21.62 -16.34
CA GLY A 20 -4.25 22.25 -17.65
C GLY A 20 -4.21 21.23 -18.77
N LEU A 21 -4.35 21.71 -20.01
CA LEU A 21 -4.19 20.88 -21.21
C LEU A 21 -2.90 20.05 -21.22
N PRO A 22 -1.73 20.56 -20.76
CA PRO A 22 -0.52 19.73 -20.68
C PRO A 22 -0.69 18.51 -19.77
N THR A 23 -1.32 18.66 -18.61
CA THR A 23 -1.57 17.58 -17.65
C THR A 23 -2.53 16.54 -18.22
N LEU A 24 -3.62 17.00 -18.86
CA LEU A 24 -4.62 16.12 -19.46
C LEU A 24 -4.06 15.36 -20.66
N ALA A 25 -3.32 16.03 -21.54
CA ALA A 25 -2.67 15.39 -22.68
C ALA A 25 -1.61 14.36 -22.23
N ALA A 26 -0.85 14.66 -21.18
CA ALA A 26 0.11 13.72 -20.62
C ALA A 26 -0.60 12.47 -20.07
N MET A 27 -1.72 12.65 -19.36
CA MET A 27 -2.53 11.56 -18.84
C MET A 27 -3.13 10.70 -19.96
N GLU A 28 -3.70 11.31 -21.00
CA GLU A 28 -4.26 10.60 -22.16
C GLU A 28 -3.19 9.79 -22.92
N GLN A 29 -1.96 10.30 -22.98
CA GLN A 29 -0.84 9.65 -23.67
C GLN A 29 -0.05 8.67 -22.78
N GLY A 30 -0.43 8.49 -21.51
CA GLY A 30 0.32 7.66 -20.56
C GLY A 30 1.74 8.18 -20.26
N ILE A 31 1.95 9.49 -20.43
CA ILE A 31 3.20 10.19 -20.13
C ILE A 31 3.24 10.46 -18.62
N PRO A 32 4.35 10.14 -17.94
CA PRO A 32 4.45 10.40 -16.51
C PRO A 32 4.43 11.90 -16.20
N VAL A 33 3.71 12.24 -15.13
CA VAL A 33 3.55 13.59 -14.61
C VAL A 33 4.19 13.66 -13.22
N ILE A 34 5.04 14.66 -13.02
CA ILE A 34 5.72 14.94 -11.76
C ILE A 34 5.17 16.25 -11.22
N ALA A 35 4.42 16.17 -10.12
CA ALA A 35 3.91 17.33 -9.39
C ALA A 35 4.95 17.81 -8.36
N VAL A 36 5.19 19.12 -8.30
CA VAL A 36 6.18 19.74 -7.39
C VAL A 36 5.47 20.59 -6.33
N ARG A 37 5.65 20.25 -5.06
CA ARG A 37 4.99 20.92 -3.91
C ARG A 37 5.53 22.31 -3.58
N GLU A 38 6.83 22.53 -3.78
CA GLU A 38 7.50 23.80 -3.48
C GLU A 38 6.87 25.00 -4.22
N ASN A 39 6.28 24.78 -5.41
CA ASN A 39 5.68 25.86 -6.19
C ASN A 39 4.18 26.02 -5.90
N HIS A 40 3.85 27.03 -5.10
CA HIS A 40 2.47 27.41 -4.80
C HIS A 40 1.85 28.22 -5.95
N ASN A 41 0.64 27.84 -6.35
CA ASN A 41 -0.12 28.51 -7.38
C ASN A 41 -1.56 28.81 -6.91
N CYS A 42 -2.32 29.53 -7.72
CA CYS A 42 -3.70 29.91 -7.39
C CYS A 42 -4.72 28.79 -7.60
N MET A 43 -4.36 27.73 -8.33
CA MET A 43 -5.22 26.58 -8.59
C MET A 43 -5.22 25.67 -7.36
N LYS A 44 -6.39 25.14 -6.99
CA LYS A 44 -6.58 24.35 -5.77
C LYS A 44 -7.22 23.00 -6.11
N ASN A 45 -6.63 22.31 -7.09
CA ASN A 45 -7.10 20.99 -7.49
C ASN A 45 -6.31 19.93 -6.71
N ASP A 46 -6.97 18.83 -6.40
CA ASP A 46 -6.26 17.64 -5.97
C ASP A 46 -5.84 16.84 -7.21
N LEU A 47 -4.54 16.62 -7.37
CA LEU A 47 -4.01 15.83 -8.48
C LEU A 47 -4.14 14.33 -8.23
N GLU A 48 -4.27 13.89 -6.98
CA GLU A 48 -4.44 12.46 -6.64
C GLU A 48 -5.82 11.93 -7.05
N GLU A 49 -6.81 12.81 -7.20
CA GLU A 49 -8.16 12.46 -7.66
C GLU A 49 -8.25 12.20 -9.17
N LEU A 50 -7.22 12.60 -9.94
CA LEU A 50 -7.19 12.40 -11.38
C LEU A 50 -6.90 10.93 -11.74
N PRO A 51 -7.46 10.41 -12.86
CA PRO A 51 -7.34 9.01 -13.23
C PRO A 51 -5.99 8.66 -13.88
N PHE A 52 -4.89 8.95 -13.17
CA PHE A 52 -3.55 8.58 -13.62
C PHE A 52 -3.36 7.06 -13.65
N GLU A 53 -2.64 6.58 -14.67
CA GLU A 53 -2.18 5.19 -14.69
C GLU A 53 -1.21 4.92 -13.52
N LYS A 54 -1.21 3.66 -13.05
CA LYS A 54 -0.35 3.24 -11.94
C LYS A 54 1.13 3.47 -12.29
N GLY A 55 1.85 4.17 -11.41
CA GLY A 55 3.27 4.45 -11.59
C GLY A 55 3.58 5.53 -12.65
N LYS A 56 2.58 6.32 -13.07
CA LYS A 56 2.78 7.48 -13.95
C LYS A 56 2.66 8.82 -13.24
N PHE A 57 2.10 8.85 -12.03
CA PHE A 57 2.02 10.06 -11.23
C PHE A 57 3.04 10.02 -10.10
N PHE A 58 3.82 11.09 -9.97
CA PHE A 58 4.85 11.25 -8.96
C PHE A 58 4.72 12.61 -8.29
N ILE A 59 5.01 12.66 -6.99
CA ILE A 59 5.06 13.89 -6.23
C ILE A 59 6.49 14.12 -5.75
N ALA A 60 7.00 15.31 -6.00
CA ALA A 60 8.31 15.79 -5.57
C ALA A 60 8.13 17.00 -4.64
N GLU A 61 8.98 17.11 -3.63
CA GLU A 61 8.97 18.25 -2.71
C GLU A 61 9.50 19.51 -3.39
N ASN A 62 10.53 19.39 -4.22
CA ASN A 62 11.18 20.50 -4.91
C ASN A 62 11.61 20.12 -6.34
N TYR A 63 12.01 21.11 -7.13
CA TYR A 63 12.43 20.87 -8.52
C TYR A 63 13.73 20.06 -8.65
N LEU A 64 14.61 20.09 -7.64
CA LEU A 64 15.82 19.26 -7.63
C LEU A 64 15.46 17.77 -7.53
N GLU A 65 14.49 17.44 -6.68
CA GLU A 65 13.95 16.08 -6.58
C GLU A 65 13.23 15.67 -7.87
N ALA A 66 12.49 16.58 -8.50
CA ALA A 66 11.83 16.30 -9.78
C ALA A 66 12.83 15.88 -10.87
N VAL A 67 14.02 16.52 -10.92
CA VAL A 67 15.11 16.12 -11.82
C VAL A 67 15.65 14.72 -11.47
N GLY A 68 15.76 14.40 -10.19
CA GLY A 68 16.13 13.06 -9.72
C GLY A 68 15.14 11.99 -10.17
N ILE A 69 13.83 12.25 -10.01
CA ILE A 69 12.76 11.36 -10.47
C ILE A 69 12.81 11.20 -11.99
N MET A 70 12.93 12.29 -12.74
CA MET A 70 13.05 12.27 -14.21
C MET A 70 14.23 11.40 -14.66
N THR A 71 15.39 11.54 -14.00
CA THR A 71 16.60 10.76 -14.33
C THR A 71 16.40 9.28 -14.01
N ALA A 72 15.82 8.96 -12.85
CA ALA A 72 15.53 7.58 -12.48
C ALA A 72 14.56 6.92 -13.48
N LEU A 73 13.50 7.63 -13.91
CA LEU A 73 12.55 7.15 -14.90
C LEU A 73 13.19 6.91 -16.27
N LYS A 74 14.09 7.81 -16.67
CA LYS A 74 14.83 7.71 -17.94
C LYS A 74 15.73 6.48 -17.96
N GLU A 75 16.46 6.23 -16.88
CA GLU A 75 17.41 5.12 -16.76
C GLU A 75 16.76 3.80 -16.30
N GLY A 76 15.45 3.80 -16.02
CA GLY A 76 14.73 2.62 -15.55
C GLY A 76 15.09 2.20 -14.12
N VAL A 77 15.54 3.14 -13.29
CA VAL A 77 15.91 2.92 -11.89
C VAL A 77 14.71 3.16 -10.98
N THR A 78 14.55 2.32 -9.95
CA THR A 78 13.49 2.49 -8.95
C THR A 78 13.80 3.67 -8.02
N LEU A 79 12.79 4.49 -7.70
CA LEU A 79 12.96 5.67 -6.83
C LEU A 79 13.45 5.31 -5.42
N SER A 80 13.07 4.14 -4.92
CA SER A 80 13.55 3.63 -3.61
C SER A 80 15.06 3.41 -3.58
N SER A 81 15.71 3.14 -4.71
CA SER A 81 17.16 2.97 -4.79
C SER A 81 17.92 4.30 -4.80
N VAL A 82 17.27 5.39 -5.20
CA VAL A 82 17.89 6.72 -5.30
C VAL A 82 17.74 7.49 -3.98
N ARG A 83 16.64 7.26 -3.25
CA ARG A 83 16.40 7.91 -1.97
C ARG A 83 17.37 7.41 -0.89
N ARG A 84 17.73 8.33 0.01
CA ARG A 84 18.55 8.07 1.20
C ARG A 84 17.80 8.51 2.45
N PRO A 85 18.02 7.85 3.59
CA PRO A 85 18.86 6.66 3.80
C PRO A 85 18.32 5.40 3.10
N LEU A 86 19.18 4.42 2.82
CA LEU A 86 18.72 3.13 2.29
C LEU A 86 18.06 2.32 3.40
N ALA A 87 17.17 1.40 3.02
CA ALA A 87 16.62 0.44 3.97
C ALA A 87 17.72 -0.49 4.52
N ASP A 88 17.56 -0.89 5.78
CA ASP A 88 18.51 -1.80 6.43
C ASP A 88 18.58 -3.13 5.68
N THR A 89 19.80 -3.61 5.47
CA THR A 89 20.03 -4.91 4.84
C THR A 89 19.98 -5.99 5.92
N VAL A 90 19.08 -6.96 5.76
CA VAL A 90 19.05 -8.14 6.64
C VAL A 90 20.20 -9.05 6.25
N VAL A 91 21.17 -9.20 7.16
CA VAL A 91 22.30 -10.12 6.97
C VAL A 91 21.89 -11.50 7.51
N THR A 92 21.68 -12.46 6.62
CA THR A 92 21.54 -13.87 7.00
C THR A 92 22.90 -14.54 6.88
N CYS A 93 23.52 -14.88 8.02
CA CYS A 93 24.66 -15.78 8.06
C CYS A 93 24.15 -17.19 7.70
N GLY A 94 24.59 -17.70 6.54
CA GLY A 94 24.20 -19.02 6.06
C GLY A 94 24.53 -20.07 7.13
N GLN A 95 23.53 -20.85 7.53
CA GLN A 95 23.80 -22.16 8.09
C GLN A 95 24.16 -23.05 6.90
N ASP A 96 25.34 -23.67 6.94
CA ASP A 96 25.71 -24.72 6.02
C ASP A 96 24.58 -25.75 5.95
N GLU A 97 24.08 -26.03 4.74
CA GLU A 97 23.07 -27.05 4.49
C GLU A 97 23.70 -28.44 4.67
N SER A 98 23.95 -28.84 5.92
CA SER A 98 24.16 -30.23 6.30
C SER A 98 22.96 -30.70 7.13
N GLN A 99 22.00 -31.29 6.40
CA GLN A 99 21.00 -32.29 6.83
C GLN A 99 20.54 -32.26 8.29
N VAL A 100 19.29 -31.85 8.52
CA VAL A 100 18.43 -32.56 9.48
C VAL A 100 17.03 -32.66 8.87
N GLU A 101 16.80 -33.75 8.15
CA GLU A 101 15.47 -34.33 8.03
C GLU A 101 14.94 -34.54 9.46
N LYS A 102 13.87 -33.84 9.84
CA LYS A 102 13.03 -34.28 10.95
C LYS A 102 11.71 -34.74 10.36
N GLU A 103 11.62 -36.05 10.28
CA GLU A 103 10.40 -36.86 10.29
C GLU A 103 9.17 -36.08 10.73
N VAL A 104 8.23 -35.94 9.78
CA VAL A 104 6.83 -35.74 10.09
C VAL A 104 6.33 -37.05 10.69
N GLU A 105 6.42 -37.18 12.02
CA GLU A 105 5.76 -38.26 12.75
C GLU A 105 4.25 -38.03 12.69
N THR A 106 3.59 -38.69 11.73
CA THR A 106 2.14 -38.83 11.70
C THR A 106 1.70 -39.72 12.87
N LYS A 107 1.39 -39.10 14.01
CA LYS A 107 0.56 -39.75 15.03
C LYS A 107 -0.85 -39.86 14.46
N GLY A 108 -1.13 -40.99 13.81
CA GLY A 108 -2.47 -41.46 13.59
C GLY A 108 -3.17 -41.60 14.94
N ALA A 109 -4.08 -40.68 15.24
CA ALA A 109 -5.02 -40.83 16.35
C ALA A 109 -6.28 -39.99 16.10
N GLY A 110 -7.26 -40.63 15.45
CA GLY A 110 -8.68 -40.45 15.79
C GLY A 110 -9.39 -39.23 15.21
N LEU A 111 -10.40 -39.51 14.37
CA LEU A 111 -11.58 -38.67 14.20
C LEU A 111 -12.04 -38.08 15.56
N PRO A 112 -12.46 -36.80 15.63
CA PRO A 112 -13.03 -36.26 16.85
C PRO A 112 -14.29 -37.06 17.19
N ARG A 113 -14.24 -37.78 18.32
CA ARG A 113 -15.35 -38.57 18.82
C ARG A 113 -16.41 -37.59 19.33
N PHE A 114 -17.48 -37.40 18.55
CA PHE A 114 -18.65 -36.64 18.98
C PHE A 114 -19.10 -37.16 20.36
N ALA A 115 -19.20 -36.26 21.34
CA ALA A 115 -19.75 -36.60 22.65
C ALA A 115 -21.19 -37.10 22.46
N ARG A 116 -21.44 -38.34 22.85
CA ARG A 116 -22.77 -38.95 22.93
C ARG A 116 -23.26 -38.84 24.37
N ASN A 117 -24.54 -38.58 24.57
CA ASN A 117 -25.15 -38.66 25.90
C ASN A 117 -25.19 -40.13 26.40
N ASP A 118 -25.53 -40.37 27.67
CA ASP A 118 -25.52 -41.69 28.32
C ASP A 118 -26.44 -42.75 27.65
N ARG A 119 -27.22 -42.33 26.65
CA ARG A 119 -28.07 -43.19 25.81
C ARG A 119 -27.54 -43.39 24.38
N GLY A 120 -26.33 -42.92 24.08
CA GLY A 120 -25.62 -43.22 22.84
C GLY A 120 -26.02 -42.41 21.60
N LEU A 121 -26.75 -41.29 21.74
CA LEU A 121 -27.16 -40.44 20.61
C LEU A 121 -26.22 -39.21 20.47
N PRO A 122 -25.88 -38.79 19.23
CA PRO A 122 -25.01 -37.64 19.00
C PRO A 122 -25.73 -36.32 19.33
N MET A 123 -25.09 -35.46 20.14
CA MET A 123 -25.58 -34.11 20.42
C MET A 123 -25.37 -33.23 19.17
N GLY A 124 -26.44 -32.62 18.66
CA GLY A 124 -26.44 -31.86 17.40
C GLY A 124 -25.51 -30.65 17.40
N GLN A 125 -24.89 -30.38 16.25
CA GLN A 125 -24.03 -29.22 16.02
C GLN A 125 -24.83 -27.90 16.10
N VAL A 126 -24.27 -26.90 16.79
CA VAL A 126 -24.64 -25.49 16.61
C VAL A 126 -23.51 -24.85 15.80
N ASN A 127 -23.76 -24.55 14.52
CA ASN A 127 -22.82 -23.85 13.66
C ASN A 127 -22.98 -22.34 13.86
N ILE A 128 -22.00 -21.67 14.48
CA ILE A 128 -21.91 -20.22 14.46
C ILE A 128 -21.02 -19.84 13.27
N THR A 129 -21.66 -19.55 12.15
CA THR A 129 -21.04 -18.88 11.01
C THR A 129 -21.38 -17.40 11.10
N THR A 130 -20.38 -16.50 11.18
CA THR A 130 -20.21 -15.35 10.26
C THR A 130 -19.25 -14.25 10.79
N ASN A 131 -18.25 -13.97 9.94
CA ASN A 131 -17.70 -12.67 9.53
C ASN A 131 -16.94 -11.75 10.54
N PRO A 132 -15.63 -11.49 10.35
CA PRO A 132 -14.91 -10.43 11.03
C PRO A 132 -15.08 -9.09 10.29
N ARG A 133 -16.14 -8.34 10.61
CA ARG A 133 -16.20 -6.90 10.31
C ARG A 133 -16.77 -6.13 11.50
N THR A 134 -16.16 -4.97 11.73
CA THR A 134 -16.55 -3.88 12.64
C THR A 134 -16.05 -3.95 14.09
N ARG A 135 -14.86 -3.39 14.33
CA ARG A 135 -14.50 -2.82 15.63
C ARG A 135 -15.00 -1.38 15.69
N ARG A 136 -16.32 -1.18 15.87
CA ARG A 136 -16.86 0.11 16.36
C ARG A 136 -16.78 0.09 17.88
N ARG A 137 -15.91 0.90 18.48
CA ARG A 137 -16.01 1.22 19.92
C ARG A 137 -17.03 2.35 20.07
N THR A 138 -18.21 2.00 20.57
CA THR A 138 -19.11 2.94 21.24
C THR A 138 -18.86 2.80 22.74
N THR A 139 -18.35 3.84 23.40
CA THR A 139 -18.37 3.94 24.86
C THR A 139 -19.65 4.63 25.33
N PRO A 140 -20.18 4.31 26.52
CA PRO A 140 -21.51 4.70 26.95
C PRO A 140 -21.58 6.13 27.49
N SER A 141 -22.78 6.67 27.39
CA SER A 141 -23.29 7.91 27.95
C SER A 141 -23.23 8.01 29.47
N THR A 142 -22.88 9.21 29.97
CA THR A 142 -23.38 9.95 31.15
C THR A 142 -22.34 11.07 31.36
N GLY A 143 -22.62 12.37 31.48
CA GLY A 143 -23.79 13.19 31.71
C GLY A 143 -23.28 14.43 32.46
N LEU A 144 -23.78 15.62 32.10
CA LEU A 144 -23.57 16.93 32.73
C LEU A 144 -22.28 17.73 32.42
N GLY A 145 -22.47 18.81 31.67
CA GLY A 145 -22.35 20.14 32.28
C GLY A 145 -21.14 21.02 31.91
N ALA A 146 -21.47 22.13 31.24
CA ALA A 146 -20.80 23.44 31.30
C ALA A 146 -19.55 23.71 30.43
N ASN A 147 -19.82 24.42 29.31
CA ASN A 147 -19.31 25.75 28.96
C ASN A 147 -17.80 26.04 29.09
N ARG A 148 -17.16 26.46 27.99
CA ARG A 148 -16.36 27.70 27.84
C ARG A 148 -15.42 27.60 26.62
N TRP A 149 -15.75 28.30 25.53
CA TRP A 149 -14.79 28.71 24.51
C TRP A 149 -14.67 30.23 24.59
N ASP A 150 -13.63 30.66 25.29
CA ASP A 150 -13.06 32.00 25.20
C ASP A 150 -11.88 31.94 24.22
N LYS A 151 -11.92 32.85 23.24
CA LYS A 151 -10.86 33.33 22.33
C LYS A 151 -10.46 32.46 21.13
#